data_AF-A0A919RGQ7-F1
#
_entry.id   AF-A0A919RGQ7-F1
#
_cell.length_a   1.000
_cell.length_b   1.000
_cell.length_c   1.000
_cell.angle_alpha   90.00
_cell.angle_beta   90.00
_cell.angle_gamma   90.00
#
_symmetry.space_group_name_H-M   'P 1'
#
loop_
_entity.id
_entity.type
_entity.pdbx_description
1 polymer ?
#
loop_
_entity_poly.entity_id
_entity_poly.type
_entity_poly.pdbx_seq_one_letter_code
_entity_poly.pdbx_strand_id
1 'polypeptide(L)'
;MLDQLEHLLAMTERPNIHIQIVPYDAPCTVGLLSAFTIAELPEAATTVSVDSATKTEVSADPELVSLIWTRYDKLRSEAHRPSESLRIIKETRQRWTQES
;
A
#
# COMPACT_ATOMS: atom_id res chain seq x y z
N MET A 1 -2.99 4.66 -18.97
CA MET A 1 -3.04 5.13 -17.55
C MET A 1 -4.46 5.09 -16.99
N LEU A 2 -5.48 5.46 -17.75
CA LEU A 2 -6.89 5.35 -17.33
C LEU A 2 -7.26 3.91 -16.91
N ASP A 3 -6.89 2.91 -17.72
CA ASP A 3 -7.16 1.49 -17.45
C ASP A 3 -6.59 1.01 -16.10
N GLN A 4 -5.47 1.58 -15.65
CA GLN A 4 -4.89 1.24 -14.35
C GLN A 4 -5.73 1.78 -13.19
N LEU A 5 -6.24 3.02 -13.32
CA LEU A 5 -7.16 3.58 -12.32
C LEU A 5 -8.48 2.80 -12.28
N GLU A 6 -9.00 2.40 -13.43
CA GLU A 6 -10.19 1.56 -13.52
C GLU A 6 -9.99 0.21 -12.85
N HIS A 7 -8.83 -0.42 -13.08
CA HIS A 7 -8.48 -1.66 -12.41
C HIS A 7 -8.43 -1.49 -10.88
N LEU A 8 -7.78 -0.44 -10.38
CA LEU A 8 -7.73 -0.16 -8.94
C LEU A 8 -9.14 0.04 -8.35
N LEU A 9 -10.02 0.77 -9.06
CA LEU A 9 -11.40 0.97 -8.63
C LEU A 9 -12.17 -0.37 -8.57
N ALA A 10 -12.05 -1.20 -9.60
CA ALA A 10 -12.69 -2.53 -9.62
C ALA A 10 -12.18 -3.42 -8.46
N MET A 11 -10.90 -3.32 -8.10
CA MET A 11 -10.35 -4.07 -6.99
C MET A 11 -10.91 -3.65 -5.63
N THR A 12 -11.25 -2.36 -5.44
CA THR A 12 -11.91 -1.88 -4.20
C THR A 12 -13.33 -2.39 -4.00
N GLU A 13 -13.96 -3.00 -5.01
CA GLU A 13 -15.30 -3.62 -4.86
C GLU A 13 -15.24 -4.93 -4.06
N ARG A 14 -14.05 -5.51 -3.89
CA ARG A 14 -13.85 -6.73 -3.11
C ARG A 14 -13.73 -6.40 -1.62
N PRO A 15 -14.45 -7.10 -0.73
CA PRO A 15 -14.51 -6.76 0.70
C PRO A 15 -13.18 -6.93 1.44
N ASN A 16 -12.25 -7.72 0.87
CA ASN A 16 -10.93 -7.99 1.44
C ASN A 16 -9.82 -7.11 0.87
N ILE A 17 -10.14 -6.12 0.03
CA ILE A 17 -9.15 -5.24 -0.59
C ILE A 17 -9.40 -3.80 -0.18
N HIS A 18 -8.37 -3.19 0.42
CA HIS A 18 -8.39 -1.79 0.81
C HIS A 18 -7.22 -1.07 0.12
N ILE A 19 -7.54 -0.07 -0.68
CA ILE A 19 -6.53 0.80 -1.31
C ILE A 19 -6.49 2.11 -0.54
N GLN A 20 -5.29 2.53 -0.15
CA GLN A 20 -5.06 3.79 0.54
C GLN A 20 -3.97 4.59 -0.19
N ILE A 21 -4.16 5.90 -0.25
CA ILE A 21 -3.21 6.85 -0.82
C ILE A 21 -2.51 7.57 0.32
N VAL A 22 -1.19 7.64 0.22
CA VAL A 22 -0.35 8.41 1.13
C VAL A 22 -0.08 9.77 0.49
N PRO A 23 -0.35 10.88 1.19
CA PRO A 23 -0.02 12.21 0.70
C PRO A 23 1.46 12.35 0.36
N TYR A 24 1.77 13.09 -0.71
CA TYR A 24 3.16 13.29 -1.15
C TYR A 24 4.00 14.05 -0.12
N ASP A 25 3.38 14.96 0.62
CA ASP A 25 3.98 15.76 1.69
C ASP A 25 4.00 15.05 3.05
N ALA A 26 3.58 13.79 3.12
CA ALA A 26 3.60 13.02 4.36
C ALA A 26 5.05 12.82 4.83
N PRO A 27 5.38 13.20 6.09
CA PRO A 27 6.75 13.15 6.61
C PRO A 27 7.30 11.72 6.74
N CYS A 28 6.41 10.71 6.69
CA CYS A 28 6.77 9.30 6.81
C CYS A 28 7.36 8.69 5.53
N THR A 29 7.26 9.36 4.38
CA THR A 29 7.71 8.82 3.08
C THR A 29 9.23 8.89 2.91
N VAL A 30 9.90 9.75 3.69
CA VAL A 30 11.37 9.84 3.75
C VAL A 30 11.92 8.55 4.39
N GLY A 31 12.42 7.64 3.56
CA GLY A 31 13.03 6.38 4.00
C GLY A 31 12.20 5.11 3.74
N LEU A 32 11.04 5.21 3.08
CA LEU A 32 10.36 4.05 2.46
C LEU A 32 11.13 3.65 1.20
N LEU A 33 12.26 2.98 1.39
CA LEU A 33 13.19 2.64 0.31
C LEU A 33 12.70 1.48 -0.58
N SER A 34 11.68 0.73 -0.15
CA SER A 34 11.20 -0.48 -0.86
C SER A 34 9.74 -0.80 -0.53
N ALA A 35 9.05 -1.41 -1.51
CA ALA A 35 7.78 -2.07 -1.26
C ALA A 35 7.97 -3.26 -0.28
N PHE A 36 6.98 -3.51 0.57
CA PHE A 36 6.97 -4.65 1.45
C PHE A 36 5.59 -5.29 1.51
N THR A 37 5.54 -6.57 1.86
CA THR A 37 4.33 -7.34 2.13
C THR A 37 4.42 -7.95 3.51
N ILE A 38 3.35 -7.85 4.29
CA ILE A 38 3.19 -8.55 5.57
C ILE A 38 2.14 -9.64 5.35
N ALA A 39 2.45 -10.87 5.72
CA ALA A 39 1.51 -11.97 5.69
C ALA A 39 1.34 -12.54 7.10
N GLU A 40 0.12 -12.42 7.62
CA GLU A 40 -0.32 -13.03 8.88
C GLU A 40 -1.16 -14.26 8.56
N LEU A 41 -0.82 -15.40 9.16
CA LEU A 41 -1.56 -16.66 9.02
C LEU A 41 -2.00 -17.12 10.41
N PRO A 42 -3.24 -17.61 10.59
CA PRO A 42 -3.75 -18.02 11.90
C PRO A 42 -2.91 -19.09 12.61
N GLU A 43 -2.21 -19.93 11.85
CA GLU A 43 -1.47 -21.10 12.34
C GLU A 43 0.03 -21.06 12.00
N ALA A 44 0.55 -19.93 11.53
CA ALA A 44 1.97 -19.79 11.19
C ALA A 44 2.56 -18.46 11.66
N ALA A 45 3.89 -18.40 11.72
CA ALA A 45 4.58 -17.17 12.05
C ALA A 45 4.29 -16.08 11.01
N THR A 46 4.08 -14.84 11.47
CA THR A 46 3.98 -13.69 10.57
C THR A 46 5.27 -13.57 9.76
N THR A 47 5.12 -13.53 8.44
CA THR A 47 6.25 -13.37 7.52
C THR A 47 6.19 -12.02 6.86
N VAL A 48 7.36 -11.45 6.60
CA VAL A 48 7.50 -10.22 5.83
C VAL A 48 8.36 -10.45 4.62
N SER A 49 8.00 -9.78 3.54
CA SER A 49 8.75 -9.75 2.29
C SER A 49 9.10 -8.31 1.99
N VAL A 50 10.36 -8.03 1.70
CA VAL A 50 10.82 -6.71 1.27
C VAL A 50 11.39 -6.84 -0.14
N ASP A 51 10.85 -6.04 -1.06
CA ASP A 51 11.38 -6.00 -2.42
C ASP A 51 12.67 -5.18 -2.45
N SER A 52 13.80 -5.86 -2.54
CA SER A 52 15.08 -5.26 -2.90
C SER A 52 15.25 -5.28 -4.42
N ALA A 53 16.00 -4.31 -4.96
CA ALA A 53 16.33 -4.21 -6.38
C ALA A 53 16.97 -5.48 -6.98
N THR A 54 17.47 -6.40 -6.14
CA THR A 54 18.14 -7.64 -6.55
C THR A 54 17.42 -8.92 -6.15
N LYS A 55 16.54 -8.91 -5.13
CA LYS A 55 15.82 -10.10 -4.66
C LYS A 55 14.66 -9.73 -3.74
N THR A 56 13.55 -10.45 -3.88
CA THR A 56 12.49 -10.50 -2.87
C THR A 56 12.84 -11.60 -1.87
N GLU A 57 13.13 -11.23 -0.62
CA GLU A 57 13.41 -12.19 0.45
C GLU A 57 12.26 -12.23 1.45
N VAL A 58 11.75 -13.44 1.71
CA VAL A 58 10.70 -13.69 2.70
C VAL A 58 11.38 -14.13 4.00
N SER A 59 11.07 -13.46 5.11
CA SER A 59 11.64 -13.75 6.41
C SER A 59 10.57 -13.81 7.50
N ALA A 60 10.78 -14.69 8.47
CA ALA A 60 10.02 -14.78 9.72
C ALA A 60 10.84 -14.29 10.93
N ASP A 61 11.98 -13.62 10.69
CA ASP A 61 12.82 -13.06 11.74
C ASP A 61 12.03 -12.02 12.55
N PRO A 62 11.84 -12.23 13.87
CA PRO A 62 11.07 -11.32 14.72
C PRO A 62 11.54 -9.85 14.67
N GLU A 63 12.85 -9.60 14.53
CA GLU A 63 13.38 -8.23 14.46
C GLU A 63 12.96 -7.54 13.17
N LEU A 64 13.08 -8.25 12.05
CA LEU A 64 12.68 -7.75 10.74
C LEU A 64 11.15 -7.58 10.66
N VAL A 65 10.37 -8.54 11.19
CA VAL A 65 8.91 -8.44 11.26
C VAL A 65 8.47 -7.21 12.06
N SER A 66 9.04 -7.00 13.25
CA SER A 66 8.76 -5.84 14.11
C SER A 66 9.10 -4.50 13.42
N LEU A 67 10.24 -4.46 12.73
CA LEU A 67 10.67 -3.28 11.97
C LEU A 67 9.70 -2.93 10.84
N ILE A 68 9.22 -3.93 10.09
CA ILE A 68 8.27 -3.73 8.99
C ILE A 68 6.89 -3.33 9.51
N TRP A 69 6.42 -3.92 10.62
CA TRP A 69 5.20 -3.46 11.29
C TRP A 69 5.27 -2.00 11.72
N THR A 70 6.38 -1.59 12.34
CA THR A 70 6.57 -0.19 12.74
C THR A 70 6.52 0.77 11.55
N ARG A 71 7.05 0.35 10.39
CA ARG A 71 6.97 1.12 9.15
C ARG A 71 5.55 1.16 8.60
N TYR A 72 4.86 0.02 8.61
CA TYR A 72 3.45 -0.07 8.20
C TYR A 72 2.57 0.85 9.04
N ASP A 73 2.71 0.85 10.36
CA ASP A 73 1.89 1.69 11.25
C ASP A 73 2.09 3.17 10.98
N LYS A 74 3.35 3.61 10.80
CA LYS A 74 3.67 4.99 10.41
C LYS A 74 3.09 5.37 9.05
N LEU A 75 3.14 4.46 8.08
CA LEU A 75 2.57 4.72 6.76
C LEU A 75 1.05 4.82 6.83
N ARG A 76 0.42 3.91 7.57
CA ARG A 76 -1.02 3.84 7.76
C ARG A 76 -1.55 5.06 8.53
N SER A 77 -0.78 5.64 9.45
CA SER A 77 -1.20 6.83 10.19
C SER A 77 -1.30 8.08 9.32
N GLU A 78 -0.43 8.19 8.30
CA GLU A 78 -0.44 9.32 7.35
C GLU A 78 -1.34 9.06 6.13
N ALA A 79 -1.66 7.81 5.84
CA ALA A 79 -2.50 7.45 4.71
C ALA A 79 -3.94 7.96 4.88
N HIS A 80 -4.53 8.42 3.77
CA HIS A 80 -5.96 8.71 3.73
C HIS A 80 -6.78 7.46 4.05
N ARG A 81 -7.95 7.68 4.68
CA ARG A 81 -8.93 6.60 4.87
C ARG A 81 -9.29 5.95 3.53
N PRO A 82 -9.65 4.66 3.49
CA PRO A 82 -9.99 3.97 2.25
C PRO A 82 -11.06 4.69 1.40
N SER A 83 -12.08 5.26 2.05
CA SER A 83 -13.14 6.01 1.37
C SER A 83 -12.64 7.30 0.71
N GLU A 84 -11.70 7.99 1.35
CA GLU A 84 -11.11 9.21 0.82
C GLU A 84 -10.14 8.91 -0.33
N SER A 85 -9.33 7.87 -0.17
CA SER A 85 -8.47 7.36 -1.23
C SER A 85 -9.26 6.97 -2.46
N LEU A 86 -10.39 6.27 -2.28
CA LEU A 86 -11.30 5.92 -3.37
C LEU A 86 -11.85 7.16 -4.10
N ARG A 87 -12.19 8.21 -3.36
CA ARG A 87 -12.63 9.49 -3.94
C ARG A 87 -11.53 10.12 -4.79
N ILE A 88 -10.30 10.21 -4.27
CA ILE A 88 -9.14 10.77 -4.99
C ILE A 88 -8.89 10.02 -6.31
N ILE A 89 -8.98 8.68 -6.30
CA ILE A 89 -8.81 7.86 -7.51
C ILE A 89 -9.91 8.17 -8.54
N LYS A 90 -11.18 8.27 -8.11
CA LYS A 90 -12.31 8.59 -8.99
C LYS A 90 -12.18 9.99 -9.61
N GLU A 91 -11.81 10.99 -8.81
CA GLU A 91 -11.61 12.37 -9.27
C GLU A 91 -10.45 12.46 -10.27
N THR A 92 -9.35 11.76 -10.00
CA THR A 92 -8.20 11.72 -10.93
C THR A 92 -8.54 11.05 -12.25
N ARG A 93 -9.29 9.94 -12.23
CA ARG A 93 -9.81 9.30 -13.45
C ARG A 93 -10.67 10.26 -14.27
N GLN A 94 -11.58 11.00 -13.61
CA GLN A 94 -12.45 11.98 -14.28
C GLN A 94 -11.65 13.09 -14.96
N ARG A 95 -10.66 13.68 -14.25
CA ARG A 95 -9.80 14.72 -14.82
C ARG A 95 -9.06 14.24 -16.07
N TRP A 96 -8.46 13.06 -16.02
CA TRP A 96 -7.71 12.53 -17.18
C TRP A 96 -8.59 12.15 -18.36
N THR A 97 -9.86 11.79 -18.13
CA THR A 97 -10.83 11.54 -19.20
C THR A 97 -11.23 12.83 -19.92
N GLN A 98 -11.17 13.99 -19.23
CA GLN A 98 -11.49 15.29 -19.83
C GLN A 98 -10.30 15.93 -20.55
N GLU A 99 -9.08 15.48 -20.25
CA GLU A 99 -7.83 15.96 -20.83
C GLU A 99 -7.34 15.11 -22.03
N SER A 100 -7.98 13.96 -22.28
CA SER A 100 -7.68 13.02 -23.39
C SER A 100 -8.65 13.20 -24.55
#